data_AF-A0A914A740-F1
#
_entry.id   AF-A0A914A740-F1
#
_cell.length_a   1.000
_cell.length_b   1.000
_cell.length_c   1.000
_cell.angle_alpha   90.00
_cell.angle_beta   90.00
_cell.angle_gamma   90.00
#
_symmetry.space_group_name_H-M   'P 1'
#
loop_
_entity.id
_entity.type
_entity.pdbx_description
1 polymer ?
#
loop_
_entity_poly.entity_id
_entity_poly.type
_entity_poly.pdbx_seq_one_letter_code
_entity_poly.pdbx_strand_id
1 'polypeptide(L)'
;MDHKDKYKKGKPNVSKTKEKRRDEEVGLRKRRRDKFVDAKRLRLDSATFDDTEEHTKEQVIEVAKAIQKRGSAGRHDQLKQLKRMFAQGSALIDAFLGVDNALHALVGLLSGRDPTLQLEASWCITNLSASVHEHCMVVLQSAAPYLVTYLSGQNAALQDQCCWALGNLAGDGPECRDRLVDQGAVKPLINLLKF
;
A
#
# COMPACT_ATOMS: atom_id res chain seq x y z
N MET A 1 16.08 8.51 60.31
CA MET A 1 16.10 7.82 59.00
C MET A 1 14.70 7.31 58.74
N ASP A 2 13.94 8.05 57.92
CA ASP A 2 12.51 7.85 57.69
C ASP A 2 12.28 6.75 56.65
N HIS A 3 11.47 5.77 57.01
CA HIS A 3 11.27 4.51 56.27
C HIS A 3 9.84 4.42 55.69
N LYS A 4 9.22 5.55 55.33
CA LYS A 4 7.82 5.59 54.86
C LYS A 4 7.59 5.75 53.36
N ASP A 5 8.62 5.86 52.52
CA ASP A 5 8.41 6.14 51.07
C ASP A 5 8.47 4.92 50.12
N LYS A 6 8.44 3.68 50.61
CA LYS A 6 8.61 2.49 49.73
C LYS A 6 7.34 1.82 49.21
N TYR A 7 6.13 2.27 49.54
CA TYR A 7 4.90 1.60 49.09
C TYR A 7 3.77 2.55 48.70
N LYS A 8 3.89 3.19 47.53
CA LYS A 8 2.72 3.56 46.71
C LYS A 8 2.94 3.14 45.27
N LYS A 9 2.90 1.83 45.01
CA LYS A 9 2.63 1.33 43.65
C LYS A 9 1.20 1.70 43.30
N GLY A 10 1.02 2.86 42.67
CA GLY A 10 -0.26 3.28 42.11
C GLY A 10 -0.80 2.19 41.17
N LYS A 11 -2.11 1.95 41.23
CA LYS A 11 -2.81 0.96 40.38
C LYS A 11 -2.33 1.11 38.93
N PRO A 12 -2.02 0.01 38.22
CA PRO A 12 -1.58 0.08 36.84
C PRO A 12 -2.63 0.87 36.03
N ASN A 13 -2.19 1.96 35.40
CA ASN A 13 -3.08 2.81 34.63
C ASN A 13 -3.57 2.01 33.42
N VAL A 14 -4.80 1.47 33.54
CA VAL A 14 -5.44 0.58 32.57
C VAL A 14 -5.45 1.19 31.18
N SER A 15 -5.54 2.52 31.06
CA SER A 15 -5.47 3.23 29.78
C SER A 15 -4.10 3.05 29.12
N LYS A 16 -3.01 3.28 29.85
CA LYS A 16 -1.63 3.09 29.35
C LYS A 16 -1.34 1.64 29.00
N THR A 17 -1.91 0.67 29.74
CA THR A 17 -1.76 -0.75 29.43
C THR A 17 -2.52 -1.15 28.17
N LYS A 18 -3.72 -0.60 27.93
CA LYS A 18 -4.49 -0.83 26.69
C LYS A 18 -3.79 -0.22 25.47
N GLU A 19 -3.26 0.99 25.61
CA GLU A 19 -2.52 1.70 24.56
C GLU A 19 -1.25 0.95 24.17
N LYS A 20 -0.44 0.53 25.16
CA LYS A 20 0.76 -0.28 24.92
C LYS A 20 0.45 -1.61 24.22
N ARG A 21 -0.63 -2.29 24.59
CA ARG A 21 -1.09 -3.52 23.90
C ARG A 21 -1.50 -3.24 22.46
N ARG A 22 -2.15 -2.11 22.21
CA ARG A 22 -2.55 -1.68 20.86
C ARG A 22 -1.31 -1.42 19.99
N ASP A 23 -0.30 -0.74 20.53
CA ASP A 23 0.93 -0.44 19.81
C ASP A 23 1.79 -1.70 19.56
N GLU A 24 1.87 -2.60 20.54
CA GLU A 24 2.51 -3.91 20.39
C GLU A 24 1.82 -4.74 19.30
N GLU A 25 0.48 -4.75 19.28
CA GLU A 25 -0.31 -5.44 18.27
C GLU A 25 -0.13 -4.82 16.88
N VAL A 26 -0.10 -3.50 16.76
CA VAL A 26 0.21 -2.79 15.51
C VAL A 26 1.62 -3.14 15.03
N GLY A 27 2.61 -3.16 15.92
CA GLY A 27 3.98 -3.56 15.60
C GLY A 27 4.10 -5.03 15.16
N LEU A 28 3.34 -5.94 15.77
CA LEU A 28 3.26 -7.34 15.34
C LEU A 28 2.55 -7.48 13.99
N ARG A 29 1.48 -6.73 13.74
CA ARG A 29 0.76 -6.69 12.46
C ARG A 29 1.66 -6.16 11.35
N LYS A 30 2.43 -5.09 11.61
CA LYS A 30 3.45 -4.56 10.69
C LYS A 30 4.48 -5.63 10.35
N ARG A 31 5.09 -6.30 11.34
CA ARG A 31 6.06 -7.38 11.09
C ARG A 31 5.48 -8.59 10.36
N ARG A 32 4.22 -8.96 10.65
CA ARG A 32 3.52 -10.05 9.94
C ARG A 32 3.20 -9.65 8.51
N ARG A 33 2.80 -8.40 8.28
CA ARG A 33 2.61 -7.83 6.95
C ARG A 33 3.92 -7.85 6.18
N ASP A 34 5.02 -7.37 6.75
CA ASP A 34 6.33 -7.37 6.08
C ASP A 34 6.72 -8.80 5.65
N LYS A 35 6.63 -9.77 6.56
CA LYS A 35 6.88 -11.19 6.24
C LYS A 35 5.94 -11.79 5.19
N PHE A 36 4.65 -11.44 5.23
CA PHE A 36 3.65 -11.96 4.29
C PHE A 36 3.77 -11.29 2.93
N VAL A 37 4.06 -9.99 2.90
CA VAL A 37 4.35 -9.20 1.70
C VAL A 37 5.61 -9.75 1.03
N ASP A 38 6.67 -10.01 1.78
CA ASP A 38 7.90 -10.61 1.25
C ASP A 38 7.65 -12.03 0.71
N ALA A 39 6.91 -12.86 1.44
CA ALA A 39 6.57 -14.21 1.00
C ALA A 39 5.64 -14.25 -0.23
N LYS A 40 4.70 -13.29 -0.35
CA LYS A 40 3.77 -13.20 -1.49
C LYS A 40 4.42 -12.52 -2.70
N ARG A 41 5.33 -11.55 -2.50
CA ARG A 41 6.23 -11.00 -3.53
C ARG A 41 7.09 -12.11 -4.15
N LEU A 42 7.63 -13.00 -3.32
CA LEU A 42 8.39 -14.16 -3.78
C LEU A 42 7.54 -15.15 -4.60
N ARG A 43 6.25 -15.29 -4.28
CA ARG A 43 5.34 -16.24 -4.96
C ARG A 43 4.72 -15.72 -6.27
N LEU A 44 4.45 -14.42 -6.38
CA LEU A 44 3.83 -13.86 -7.60
C LEU A 44 4.85 -13.42 -8.66
N ASP A 45 6.13 -13.27 -8.31
CA ASP A 45 7.15 -12.73 -9.23
C ASP A 45 8.35 -13.69 -9.41
N SER A 46 8.11 -15.01 -9.40
CA SER A 46 9.16 -16.04 -9.53
C SER A 46 9.92 -16.04 -10.87
N ALA A 47 9.73 -15.01 -11.71
CA ALA A 47 10.29 -14.95 -13.06
C ALA A 47 11.13 -13.70 -13.37
N THR A 48 11.30 -12.70 -12.48
CA THR A 48 12.09 -11.49 -12.86
C THR A 48 12.99 -10.85 -11.80
N PHE A 49 13.31 -11.53 -10.69
CA PHE A 49 14.22 -10.99 -9.66
C PHE A 49 15.71 -11.15 -9.99
N ASP A 50 16.14 -10.77 -11.20
CA ASP A 50 17.57 -10.68 -11.56
C ASP A 50 18.08 -9.23 -11.57
N ASP A 51 17.28 -8.26 -11.14
CA ASP A 51 17.66 -6.84 -11.22
C ASP A 51 18.10 -6.31 -9.85
N THR A 52 19.39 -6.50 -9.56
CA THR A 52 20.12 -5.92 -8.42
C THR A 52 20.46 -4.43 -8.60
N GLU A 53 19.97 -3.77 -9.67
CA GLU A 53 20.25 -2.36 -9.89
C GLU A 53 19.54 -1.46 -8.87
N GLU A 54 20.33 -0.72 -8.08
CA GLU A 54 19.83 0.39 -7.28
C GLU A 54 19.31 1.49 -8.21
N HIS A 55 18.05 1.86 -8.04
CA HIS A 55 17.43 2.91 -8.83
C HIS A 55 17.58 4.27 -8.14
N THR A 56 17.79 5.34 -8.92
CA THR A 56 17.95 6.70 -8.40
C THR A 56 16.63 7.47 -8.39
N LYS A 57 16.57 8.56 -7.62
CA LYS A 57 15.41 9.47 -7.57
C LYS A 57 15.16 10.12 -8.93
N GLU A 58 16.22 10.44 -9.66
CA GLU A 58 16.15 11.06 -10.99
C GLU A 58 15.47 10.12 -12.00
N GLN A 59 15.81 8.83 -11.96
CA GLN A 59 15.16 7.82 -12.80
C GLN A 59 13.67 7.71 -12.48
N VAL A 60 13.30 7.70 -11.20
CA VAL A 60 11.89 7.70 -10.78
C VAL A 60 11.15 8.92 -11.33
N ILE A 61 11.75 10.11 -11.22
CA ILE A 61 11.15 11.36 -11.71
C ILE A 61 10.98 11.32 -13.24
N GLU A 62 11.93 10.76 -13.97
CA GLU A 62 11.83 10.59 -15.42
C GLU A 62 10.67 9.68 -15.81
N VAL A 63 10.56 8.50 -15.17
CA VAL A 63 9.47 7.55 -15.44
C VAL A 63 8.12 8.15 -15.02
N ALA A 64 8.06 8.86 -13.89
CA ALA A 64 6.87 9.58 -13.43
C ALA A 64 6.39 10.63 -14.44
N LYS A 65 7.30 11.34 -15.10
CA LYS A 65 6.96 12.26 -16.20
C LYS A 65 6.56 11.52 -17.47
N ALA A 66 7.17 10.37 -17.75
CA ALA A 66 6.89 9.57 -18.94
C ALA A 66 5.47 8.99 -18.95
N ILE A 67 4.98 8.48 -17.81
CA ILE A 67 3.62 7.91 -17.71
C ILE A 67 2.52 8.97 -17.94
N GLN A 68 2.81 10.25 -17.65
CA GLN A 68 1.88 11.38 -17.81
C GLN A 68 1.67 11.77 -19.28
N LYS A 69 2.63 11.48 -20.17
CA LYS A 69 2.52 11.86 -21.59
C LYS A 69 1.36 11.11 -22.24
N ARG A 70 0.46 11.83 -22.92
CA ARG A 70 -0.62 11.22 -23.72
C ARG A 70 -0.03 10.38 -24.84
N GLY A 71 -0.57 9.18 -25.05
CA GLY A 71 -0.09 8.25 -26.08
C GLY A 71 1.34 7.72 -25.87
N SER A 72 1.91 7.84 -24.66
CA SER A 72 3.25 7.31 -24.34
C SER A 72 3.34 5.83 -24.76
N ALA A 73 4.18 5.53 -25.74
CA ALA A 73 4.53 4.15 -26.05
C ALA A 73 5.32 3.57 -24.86
N GLY A 74 5.03 2.31 -24.49
CA GLY A 74 5.75 1.64 -23.40
C GLY A 74 5.27 1.98 -21.98
N ARG A 75 4.04 2.50 -21.79
CA ARG A 75 3.49 2.71 -20.42
C ARG A 75 3.52 1.45 -19.56
N HIS A 76 3.28 0.30 -20.16
CA HIS A 76 3.35 -0.97 -19.46
C HIS A 76 4.73 -1.22 -18.85
N ASP A 77 5.80 -0.99 -19.62
CA ASP A 77 7.18 -1.18 -19.15
C ASP A 77 7.58 -0.10 -18.14
N GLN A 78 7.10 1.13 -18.32
CA GLN A 78 7.26 2.22 -17.34
C GLN A 78 6.62 1.88 -16.00
N LEU A 79 5.41 1.27 -16.00
CA LEU A 79 4.77 0.81 -14.77
C LEU A 79 5.53 -0.34 -14.13
N LYS A 80 6.07 -1.27 -14.92
CA LYS A 80 6.94 -2.34 -14.39
C LYS A 80 8.21 -1.79 -13.73
N GLN A 81 8.82 -0.76 -14.32
CA GLN A 81 9.96 -0.05 -13.72
C GLN A 81 9.55 0.62 -12.41
N LEU A 82 8.44 1.38 -12.39
CA LEU A 82 7.94 2.00 -11.16
C LEU A 82 7.62 0.96 -10.07
N LYS A 83 7.03 -0.18 -10.44
CA LYS A 83 6.78 -1.28 -9.51
C LYS A 83 8.07 -1.72 -8.81
N ARG A 84 9.15 -1.90 -9.57
CA ARG A 84 10.48 -2.28 -9.03
C ARG A 84 11.08 -1.18 -8.18
N MET A 85 11.06 0.06 -8.65
CA MET A 85 11.56 1.23 -7.91
C MET A 85 10.84 1.38 -6.56
N PHE A 86 9.51 1.28 -6.52
CA PHE A 86 8.75 1.40 -5.26
C PHE A 86 9.03 0.27 -4.27
N ALA A 87 9.52 -0.89 -4.75
CA ALA A 87 9.92 -1.98 -3.87
C ALA A 87 11.24 -1.70 -3.13
N GLN A 88 12.08 -0.78 -3.62
CA GLN A 88 13.40 -0.50 -3.02
C GLN A 88 13.33 0.41 -1.80
N GLY A 89 12.25 1.18 -1.61
CA GLY A 89 12.02 1.92 -0.37
C GLY A 89 11.23 3.21 -0.51
N SER A 90 10.93 3.82 0.63
CA SER A 90 10.09 5.02 0.71
C SER A 90 10.72 6.23 0.02
N ALA A 91 12.05 6.36 0.00
CA ALA A 91 12.73 7.51 -0.60
C ALA A 91 12.49 7.66 -2.11
N LEU A 92 12.29 6.55 -2.82
CA LEU A 92 11.93 6.57 -4.25
C LEU A 92 10.44 6.87 -4.43
N ILE A 93 9.59 6.38 -3.52
CA ILE A 93 8.18 6.74 -3.49
C ILE A 93 8.02 8.25 -3.22
N ASP A 94 8.77 8.83 -2.29
CA ASP A 94 8.78 10.27 -2.01
C ASP A 94 9.12 11.07 -3.26
N ALA A 95 10.15 10.64 -4.01
CA ALA A 95 10.54 11.28 -5.25
C ALA A 95 9.42 11.22 -6.31
N PHE A 96 8.71 10.10 -6.42
CA PHE A 96 7.55 9.97 -7.30
C PHE A 96 6.39 10.89 -6.89
N LEU A 97 6.03 10.88 -5.60
CA LEU A 97 4.94 11.70 -5.08
C LEU A 97 5.24 13.20 -5.13
N GLY A 98 6.52 13.58 -5.13
CA GLY A 98 6.97 14.96 -5.35
C GLY A 98 6.86 15.45 -6.79
N VAL A 99 6.57 14.57 -7.76
CA VAL A 99 6.31 14.99 -9.15
C VAL A 99 4.85 15.36 -9.31
N ASP A 100 4.61 16.60 -9.76
CA ASP A 100 3.26 17.11 -10.05
C ASP A 100 2.46 16.15 -10.93
N ASN A 101 1.22 15.89 -10.52
CA ASN A 101 0.25 15.01 -11.20
C ASN A 101 0.69 13.54 -11.39
N ALA A 102 1.83 13.09 -10.87
CA ALA A 102 2.30 11.72 -11.08
C ALA A 102 1.34 10.68 -10.50
N LEU A 103 0.88 10.88 -9.26
CA LEU A 103 -0.12 10.01 -8.64
C LEU A 103 -1.45 10.07 -9.40
N HIS A 104 -1.89 11.25 -9.81
CA HIS A 104 -3.14 11.40 -10.58
C HIS A 104 -3.07 10.61 -11.89
N ALA A 105 -1.93 10.66 -12.59
CA ALA A 105 -1.71 9.87 -13.80
C ALA A 105 -1.69 8.35 -13.52
N LEU A 106 -1.04 7.91 -12.45
CA LEU A 106 -1.05 6.50 -12.04
C LEU A 106 -2.47 6.01 -11.73
N VAL A 107 -3.26 6.81 -11.01
CA VAL A 107 -4.68 6.52 -10.73
C VAL A 107 -5.52 6.57 -12.02
N GLY A 108 -5.19 7.46 -12.96
CA GLY A 108 -5.78 7.50 -14.30
C GLY A 108 -5.54 6.21 -15.10
N LEU A 109 -4.36 5.61 -14.96
CA LEU A 109 -4.04 4.31 -15.58
C LEU A 109 -4.78 3.16 -14.87
N LEU A 110 -4.88 3.21 -13.54
CA LEU A 110 -5.70 2.27 -12.75
C LEU A 110 -7.19 2.35 -13.12
N SER A 111 -7.71 3.54 -13.37
CA SER A 111 -9.13 3.80 -13.73
C SER A 111 -9.42 3.70 -15.24
N GLY A 112 -8.40 3.37 -16.03
CA GLY A 112 -8.49 3.28 -17.49
C GLY A 112 -9.27 2.08 -18.00
N ARG A 113 -9.21 1.84 -19.32
CA ARG A 113 -9.91 0.73 -19.98
C ARG A 113 -9.00 -0.45 -20.35
N ASP A 114 -7.69 -0.28 -20.27
CA ASP A 114 -6.71 -1.31 -20.64
C ASP A 114 -6.42 -2.20 -19.43
N PRO A 115 -6.88 -3.47 -19.41
CA PRO A 115 -6.71 -4.36 -18.26
C PRO A 115 -5.25 -4.62 -17.88
N THR A 116 -4.36 -4.57 -18.87
CA THR A 116 -2.92 -4.78 -18.67
C THR A 116 -2.33 -3.62 -17.89
N LEU A 117 -2.67 -2.39 -18.28
CA LEU A 117 -2.23 -1.19 -17.57
C LEU A 117 -2.90 -1.05 -16.21
N GLN A 118 -4.18 -1.44 -16.08
CA GLN A 118 -4.87 -1.46 -14.78
C GLN A 118 -4.15 -2.38 -13.80
N LEU A 119 -3.76 -3.58 -14.24
CA LEU A 119 -3.07 -4.54 -13.39
C LEU A 119 -1.70 -4.01 -12.97
N GLU A 120 -0.86 -3.55 -13.90
CA GLU A 120 0.46 -2.99 -13.57
C GLU A 120 0.38 -1.71 -12.70
N ALA A 121 -0.61 -0.86 -12.94
CA ALA A 121 -0.86 0.30 -12.08
C ALA A 121 -1.29 -0.14 -10.67
N SER A 122 -2.13 -1.17 -10.55
CA SER A 122 -2.54 -1.72 -9.25
C SER A 122 -1.35 -2.29 -8.47
N TRP A 123 -0.37 -2.90 -9.14
CA TRP A 123 0.88 -3.35 -8.50
C TRP A 123 1.68 -2.19 -7.91
N CYS A 124 1.82 -1.08 -8.65
CA CYS A 124 2.46 0.12 -8.15
C CYS A 124 1.73 0.68 -6.92
N ILE A 125 0.40 0.73 -6.97
CA ILE A 125 -0.46 1.18 -5.85
C ILE A 125 -0.32 0.25 -4.64
N THR A 126 -0.20 -1.06 -4.83
CA THR A 126 0.05 -2.02 -3.75
C THR A 126 1.38 -1.73 -3.04
N ASN A 127 2.44 -1.40 -3.77
CA ASN A 127 3.72 -1.02 -3.16
C ASN A 127 3.63 0.33 -2.42
N LEU A 128 2.92 1.33 -2.98
CA LEU A 128 2.65 2.59 -2.27
C LEU A 128 1.90 2.37 -0.95
N SER A 129 0.88 1.50 -0.97
CA SER A 129 0.07 1.15 0.21
C SER A 129 0.82 0.33 1.27
N ALA A 130 1.98 -0.24 0.93
CA ALA A 130 2.83 -1.00 1.84
C ALA A 130 3.95 -0.15 2.48
N SER A 131 3.95 1.17 2.24
CA SER A 131 4.99 2.09 2.70
C SER A 131 4.64 2.72 4.06
N VAL A 132 5.21 3.89 4.36
CA VAL A 132 4.92 4.73 5.53
C VAL A 132 3.49 5.28 5.50
N HIS A 133 3.00 5.68 6.67
CA HIS A 133 1.62 6.08 6.90
C HIS A 133 1.15 7.21 5.97
N GLU A 134 2.02 8.19 5.71
CA GLU A 134 1.75 9.32 4.82
C GLU A 134 1.41 8.86 3.40
N HIS A 135 2.11 7.83 2.89
CA HIS A 135 1.84 7.26 1.57
C HIS A 135 0.52 6.49 1.57
N CYS A 136 0.26 5.72 2.63
CA CYS A 136 -1.01 5.01 2.81
C CYS A 136 -2.19 5.99 2.77
N MET A 137 -2.10 7.12 3.45
CA MET A 137 -3.15 8.15 3.49
C MET A 137 -3.41 8.78 2.12
N VAL A 138 -2.35 9.07 1.37
CA VAL A 138 -2.44 9.60 0.00
C VAL A 138 -3.11 8.58 -0.94
N VAL A 139 -2.75 7.31 -0.85
CA VAL A 139 -3.39 6.22 -1.63
C VAL A 139 -4.84 6.02 -1.22
N LEU A 140 -5.14 6.05 0.08
CA LEU A 140 -6.48 5.89 0.62
C LEU A 140 -7.46 6.97 0.11
N GLN A 141 -6.97 8.19 -0.06
CA GLN A 141 -7.77 9.27 -0.60
C GLN A 141 -7.94 9.18 -2.13
N SER A 142 -6.89 8.78 -2.84
CA SER A 142 -6.83 8.94 -4.31
C SER A 142 -7.24 7.68 -5.08
N ALA A 143 -6.92 6.50 -4.56
CA ALA A 143 -7.04 5.23 -5.29
C ALA A 143 -8.06 4.26 -4.66
N ALA A 144 -8.27 4.29 -3.34
CA ALA A 144 -9.09 3.31 -2.65
C ALA A 144 -10.53 3.17 -3.19
N PRO A 145 -11.26 4.24 -3.59
CA PRO A 145 -12.59 4.08 -4.20
C PRO A 145 -12.59 3.21 -5.46
N TYR A 146 -11.54 3.30 -6.29
CA TYR A 146 -11.39 2.47 -7.48
C TYR A 146 -11.05 1.02 -7.10
N LEU A 147 -10.14 0.82 -6.14
CA LEU A 147 -9.79 -0.51 -5.64
C LEU A 147 -11.03 -1.25 -5.11
N VAL A 148 -11.87 -0.56 -4.32
CA VAL A 148 -13.14 -1.11 -3.81
C VAL A 148 -14.10 -1.45 -4.95
N THR A 149 -14.20 -0.59 -5.96
CA THR A 149 -15.05 -0.83 -7.14
C THR A 149 -14.61 -2.09 -7.88
N TYR A 150 -13.30 -2.28 -8.08
CA TYR A 150 -12.77 -3.42 -8.82
C TYR A 150 -12.92 -4.77 -8.12
N LEU A 151 -13.16 -4.79 -6.81
CA LEU A 151 -13.52 -6.02 -6.10
C LEU A 151 -14.79 -6.68 -6.66
N SER A 152 -15.69 -5.89 -7.26
CA SER A 152 -16.92 -6.41 -7.89
C SER A 152 -16.80 -6.63 -9.41
N GLY A 153 -15.58 -6.55 -9.96
CA GLY A 153 -15.31 -6.74 -11.38
C GLY A 153 -15.30 -8.20 -11.82
N GLN A 154 -14.88 -8.44 -13.08
CA GLN A 154 -14.74 -9.78 -13.66
C GLN A 154 -13.29 -10.22 -13.83
N ASN A 155 -12.32 -9.32 -13.61
CA ASN A 155 -10.90 -9.62 -13.73
C ASN A 155 -10.36 -10.11 -12.37
N ALA A 156 -10.24 -11.43 -12.22
CA ALA A 156 -9.77 -12.07 -10.99
C ALA A 156 -8.37 -11.60 -10.57
N ALA A 157 -7.45 -11.44 -11.53
CA ALA A 157 -6.09 -10.97 -11.23
C ALA A 157 -6.11 -9.54 -10.66
N LEU A 158 -6.95 -8.67 -11.22
CA LEU A 158 -7.12 -7.31 -10.71
C LEU A 158 -7.83 -7.29 -9.35
N GLN A 159 -8.84 -8.14 -9.13
CA GLN A 159 -9.51 -8.30 -7.84
C GLN A 159 -8.51 -8.70 -6.75
N ASP A 160 -7.66 -9.70 -7.02
CA ASP A 160 -6.64 -10.18 -6.08
C ASP A 160 -5.64 -9.07 -5.71
N GLN A 161 -5.22 -8.28 -6.70
CA GLN A 161 -4.33 -7.13 -6.44
C GLN A 161 -5.01 -6.03 -5.65
N CYS A 162 -6.27 -5.69 -5.98
CA CYS A 162 -7.03 -4.68 -5.25
C CYS A 162 -7.28 -5.11 -3.80
N CYS A 163 -7.61 -6.38 -3.57
CA CYS A 163 -7.71 -6.97 -2.24
C CYS A 163 -6.41 -6.81 -1.44
N TRP A 164 -5.26 -7.02 -2.09
CA TRP A 164 -3.97 -6.87 -1.43
C TRP A 164 -3.68 -5.43 -1.05
N ALA A 165 -3.84 -4.48 -1.97
CA ALA A 165 -3.67 -3.05 -1.68
C ALA A 165 -4.58 -2.59 -0.52
N LEU A 166 -5.86 -2.99 -0.54
CA LEU A 166 -6.81 -2.68 0.53
C LEU A 166 -6.42 -3.32 1.87
N GLY A 167 -5.87 -4.53 1.85
CA GLY A 167 -5.34 -5.20 3.04
C GLY A 167 -4.14 -4.46 3.64
N ASN A 168 -3.25 -3.93 2.81
CA ASN A 168 -2.12 -3.11 3.28
C ASN A 168 -2.60 -1.81 3.94
N LEU A 169 -3.53 -1.11 3.29
CA LEU A 169 -4.17 0.10 3.83
C LEU A 169 -4.90 -0.17 5.15
N ALA A 170 -5.76 -1.20 5.20
CA ALA A 170 -6.47 -1.55 6.44
C ALA A 170 -5.51 -1.97 7.57
N GLY A 171 -4.37 -2.55 7.22
CA GLY A 171 -3.32 -2.96 8.16
C GLY A 171 -2.42 -1.82 8.64
N ASP A 172 -2.47 -0.65 8.00
CA ASP A 172 -1.67 0.52 8.36
C ASP A 172 -2.06 1.11 9.73
N GLY A 173 -3.36 1.25 9.97
CA GLY A 173 -3.86 1.75 11.25
C GLY A 173 -5.38 1.85 11.32
N PRO A 174 -5.93 2.14 12.52
CA PRO A 174 -7.37 2.30 12.72
C PRO A 174 -8.00 3.32 11.78
N GLU A 175 -7.33 4.45 11.53
CA GLU A 175 -7.84 5.50 10.63
C GLU A 175 -8.04 4.98 9.20
N CYS A 176 -7.02 4.35 8.62
CA CYS A 176 -7.12 3.78 7.28
C CYS A 176 -8.20 2.70 7.19
N ARG A 177 -8.27 1.81 8.20
CA ARG A 177 -9.30 0.78 8.30
C ARG A 177 -10.71 1.37 8.33
N ASP A 178 -10.94 2.32 9.21
CA ASP A 178 -12.28 2.88 9.45
C ASP A 178 -12.75 3.65 8.20
N ARG A 179 -11.86 4.42 7.55
CA ARG A 179 -12.15 5.06 6.26
C ARG A 179 -12.47 4.06 5.14
N LEU A 180 -11.79 2.90 5.08
CA LEU A 180 -12.13 1.86 4.11
C LEU A 180 -13.51 1.23 4.37
N VAL A 181 -13.89 1.09 5.64
CA VAL A 181 -15.24 0.66 6.03
C VAL A 181 -16.26 1.69 5.54
N ASP A 182 -16.02 2.97 5.77
CA ASP A 182 -16.90 4.07 5.32
C ASP A 182 -17.00 4.15 3.79
N GLN A 183 -15.92 3.81 3.07
CA GLN A 183 -15.91 3.69 1.61
C GLN A 183 -16.62 2.42 1.09
N GLY A 184 -17.16 1.58 1.98
CA GLY A 184 -17.97 0.42 1.60
C GLY A 184 -17.16 -0.83 1.22
N ALA A 185 -15.89 -0.93 1.61
CA ALA A 185 -15.01 -2.05 1.22
C ALA A 185 -15.49 -3.42 1.74
N VAL A 186 -16.24 -3.46 2.86
CA VAL A 186 -16.59 -4.71 3.57
C VAL A 186 -17.45 -5.65 2.72
N LYS A 187 -18.53 -5.14 2.10
CA LYS A 187 -19.48 -5.98 1.36
C LYS A 187 -18.86 -6.65 0.13
N PRO A 188 -18.12 -5.93 -0.74
CA PRO A 188 -17.40 -6.55 -1.85
C PRO A 188 -16.37 -7.60 -1.39
N LEU A 189 -15.61 -7.33 -0.32
CA LEU A 189 -14.64 -8.28 0.23
C LEU A 189 -15.30 -9.58 0.70
N ILE A 190 -16.45 -9.51 1.38
CA ILE A 190 -17.20 -10.69 1.80
C ILE A 190 -17.69 -11.50 0.60
N ASN A 191 -18.12 -10.85 -0.48
CA ASN A 191 -18.60 -11.55 -1.66
C ASN A 191 -17.51 -12.36 -2.36
N LEU A 192 -16.24 -11.94 -2.29
CA LEU A 192 -15.11 -12.67 -2.84
C LEU A 192 -14.77 -13.96 -2.07
N LEU A 193 -15.27 -14.13 -0.84
CA LEU A 193 -15.07 -15.34 -0.03
C LEU A 193 -16.08 -16.45 -0.33
N LYS A 194 -17.14 -16.14 -1.09
CA LYS A 194 -18.18 -17.10 -1.43
C LYS A 194 -17.70 -17.94 -2.62
N PHE A 195 -17.24 -19.16 -2.30
CA PHE A 195 -16.96 -20.21 -3.27
C PHE A 195 -18.24 -20.72 -3.93
#